data_AF-A0A0C4EVY0-F1
#
_entry.id   AF-A0A0C4EVY0-F1
#
_cell.length_a   1.000
_cell.length_b   1.000
_cell.length_c   1.000
_cell.angle_alpha   90.00
_cell.angle_beta   90.00
_cell.angle_gamma   90.00
#
_symmetry.space_group_name_H-M   'P 1'
#
loop_
_entity.id
_entity.type
_entity.pdbx_description
1 polymer ?
#
loop_
_entity_poly.entity_id
_entity_poly.type
_entity_poly.pdbx_seq_one_letter_code
_entity_poly.pdbx_strand_id
1 'polypeptide(L)'
;MVDLLVADDLRMREGVKDALGMELNTALFPILLKHLKSIVAHFFEHEQAKPQSPFSHFIEQAISMLRLFFKRINEPLAKPVAKRLAGLLVDFARYTNQLGSLGSDFSPFATRIKYKMAQLCELLVAHKDRPPLVNSPVLKSQLIGYFLAWATSIIIVHLHILTPLPFSFSDFCFALAAFYNRLKLRPRHALRNPPFTNPDVINVCLFSRHYDYLSFLLTEVTKLEQQDGGGGVLEQAAALQRKLASITRKIVKLAGFRKQTINCLVKLMAANINPAFRYFVNMFHYPDNRIKQANTHILWEVVKQGGHLLPELVKPVRATGLDKIVDVGLFLGARLAVDAVFLEVILNIFDYCKGVIKFLKASIKREVALLTIFARAQGYDYVQTTLSNLLVGLANKPLESFQPASGSAEEDKAARNLEQVTEAFLNVIHY
;
A
#
# COMPACT_ATOMS: atom_id res chain seq x y z
N MET A 1 41.42 4.63 -11.00
CA MET A 1 40.83 3.99 -9.80
C MET A 1 39.46 3.39 -10.08
N VAL A 2 38.49 4.12 -10.63
CA VAL A 2 37.13 3.59 -10.88
C VAL A 2 37.13 2.35 -11.80
N ASP A 3 38.04 2.28 -12.78
CA ASP A 3 38.18 1.12 -13.67
C ASP A 3 38.63 -0.16 -12.93
N LEU A 4 39.31 0.00 -11.79
CA LEU A 4 39.74 -1.12 -10.94
C LEU A 4 38.59 -1.75 -10.15
N LEU A 5 37.37 -1.18 -10.20
CA LEU A 5 36.16 -1.84 -9.68
C LEU A 5 35.84 -3.14 -10.43
N VAL A 6 36.46 -3.37 -11.60
CA VAL A 6 36.32 -4.59 -12.40
C VAL A 6 37.62 -5.41 -12.44
N ALA A 7 38.63 -5.06 -11.63
CA ALA A 7 39.88 -5.79 -11.57
C ALA A 7 39.62 -7.28 -11.25
N ASP A 8 40.36 -8.18 -11.90
CA ASP A 8 40.24 -9.62 -11.67
C ASP A 8 40.60 -9.98 -10.22
N ASP A 9 41.61 -9.30 -9.67
CA ASP A 9 42.01 -9.43 -8.28
C ASP A 9 40.93 -8.90 -7.33
N LEU A 10 40.38 -9.82 -6.51
CA LEU A 10 39.31 -9.51 -5.58
C LEU A 10 39.74 -8.50 -4.51
N ARG A 11 40.99 -8.57 -4.02
CA ARG A 11 41.47 -7.67 -2.97
C ARG A 11 41.59 -6.24 -3.48
N MET A 12 42.06 -6.08 -4.70
CA MET A 12 42.14 -4.78 -5.39
C MET A 12 40.74 -4.20 -5.59
N ARG A 13 39.81 -5.00 -6.11
CA ARG A 13 38.43 -4.58 -6.33
C ARG A 13 37.73 -4.15 -5.05
N GLU A 14 37.85 -4.93 -3.98
CA GLU A 14 37.25 -4.62 -2.67
C GLU A 14 37.95 -3.41 -2.02
N GLY A 15 39.28 -3.32 -2.09
CA GLY A 15 40.05 -2.20 -1.57
C GLY A 15 39.71 -0.87 -2.26
N VAL A 16 39.53 -0.88 -3.59
CA VAL A 16 39.09 0.31 -4.34
C VAL A 16 37.66 0.69 -4.01
N LYS A 17 36.76 -0.30 -3.88
CA LYS A 17 35.37 -0.08 -3.46
C LYS A 17 35.32 0.54 -2.06
N ASP A 18 36.11 0.06 -1.11
CA ASP A 18 36.16 0.58 0.26
C ASP A 18 36.82 1.98 0.31
N ALA A 19 37.92 2.22 -0.40
CA ALA A 19 38.54 3.54 -0.48
C ALA A 19 37.57 4.59 -1.05
N LEU A 20 36.91 4.29 -2.18
CA LEU A 20 35.94 5.20 -2.80
C LEU A 20 34.67 5.36 -1.97
N GLY A 21 34.24 4.32 -1.27
CA GLY A 21 33.04 4.34 -0.43
C GLY A 21 33.25 5.06 0.90
N MET A 22 34.32 4.73 1.61
CA MET A 22 34.54 5.12 3.00
C MET A 22 35.47 6.33 3.18
N GLU A 23 36.47 6.49 2.29
CA GLU A 23 37.54 7.46 2.49
C GLU A 23 37.45 8.68 1.56
N LEU A 24 36.70 8.58 0.45
CA LEU A 24 36.56 9.67 -0.52
C LEU A 24 36.04 10.97 0.13
N ASN A 25 36.69 12.10 -0.13
CA ASN A 25 36.17 13.40 0.30
C ASN A 25 34.83 13.73 -0.41
N THR A 26 33.83 14.25 0.31
CA THR A 26 32.50 14.60 -0.25
C THR A 26 32.58 15.59 -1.40
N ALA A 27 33.57 16.49 -1.39
CA ALA A 27 33.82 17.46 -2.47
C ALA A 27 34.16 16.79 -3.82
N LEU A 28 34.70 15.56 -3.79
CA LEU A 28 35.06 14.80 -4.99
C LEU A 28 33.91 13.94 -5.53
N PHE A 29 32.82 13.80 -4.77
CA PHE A 29 31.68 12.98 -5.17
C PHE A 29 31.04 13.40 -6.52
N PRO A 30 30.89 14.69 -6.86
CA PRO A 30 30.37 15.11 -8.17
C PRO A 30 31.25 14.64 -9.34
N ILE A 31 32.56 14.58 -9.13
CA ILE A 31 33.56 14.11 -10.11
C ILE A 31 33.44 12.60 -10.26
N LEU A 32 33.42 11.87 -9.14
CA LEU A 32 33.19 10.41 -9.15
C LEU A 32 31.90 10.04 -9.90
N LEU A 33 30.79 10.73 -9.62
CA LEU A 33 29.53 10.49 -10.32
C LEU A 33 29.61 10.77 -11.82
N LYS A 34 30.41 11.76 -12.24
CA LYS A 34 30.64 12.03 -13.67
C LYS A 34 31.37 10.85 -14.33
N HIS A 35 32.41 10.32 -13.68
CA HIS A 35 33.16 9.17 -14.17
C HIS A 35 32.30 7.89 -14.22
N LEU A 36 31.57 7.58 -13.14
CA LEU A 36 30.64 6.45 -13.11
C LEU A 36 29.63 6.52 -14.26
N LYS A 37 29.03 7.69 -14.49
CA LYS A 37 28.06 7.89 -15.56
C LYS A 37 28.69 7.73 -16.95
N SER A 38 29.93 8.19 -17.13
CA SER A 38 30.68 8.02 -18.38
C SER A 38 30.93 6.55 -18.68
N ILE A 39 31.40 5.78 -17.70
CA ILE A 39 31.67 4.34 -17.88
C ILE A 39 30.37 3.59 -18.20
N VAL A 40 29.32 3.86 -17.43
CA VAL A 40 28.01 3.20 -17.59
C VAL A 40 27.38 3.50 -18.94
N ALA A 41 27.63 4.66 -19.54
CA ALA A 41 27.13 4.98 -20.87
C ALA A 41 27.60 3.99 -21.93
N HIS A 42 28.80 3.40 -21.79
CA HIS A 42 29.33 2.38 -22.70
C HIS A 42 28.64 1.02 -22.56
N PHE A 43 27.83 0.81 -21.51
CA PHE A 43 27.07 -0.44 -21.34
C PHE A 43 25.78 -0.44 -22.15
N PHE A 44 25.48 0.65 -22.85
CA PHE A 44 24.28 0.82 -23.66
C PHE A 44 24.66 1.08 -25.11
N GLU A 45 23.90 0.51 -26.03
CA GLU A 45 23.96 0.82 -27.45
C GLU A 45 22.55 1.04 -27.97
N HIS A 46 22.31 2.14 -28.70
CA HIS A 46 20.97 2.52 -29.15
C HIS A 46 19.92 2.52 -28.01
N GLU A 47 20.32 3.00 -26.83
CA GLU A 47 19.54 3.01 -25.57
C GLU A 47 19.20 1.64 -24.97
N GLN A 48 19.64 0.53 -25.59
CA GLN A 48 19.48 -0.81 -25.06
C GLN A 48 20.72 -1.23 -24.27
N ALA A 49 20.51 -1.76 -23.06
CA ALA A 49 21.60 -2.30 -22.26
C ALA A 49 22.19 -3.54 -22.93
N LYS A 50 23.51 -3.69 -22.90
CA LYS A 50 24.25 -4.88 -23.36
C LYS A 50 24.93 -5.53 -22.17
N PRO A 51 24.23 -6.41 -21.43
CA PRO A 51 24.83 -7.00 -20.25
C PRO A 51 25.97 -7.94 -20.62
N GLN A 52 27.12 -7.71 -20.00
CA GLN A 52 28.31 -8.54 -20.13
C GLN A 52 28.88 -8.79 -18.72
N SER A 53 29.63 -9.88 -18.55
CA SER A 53 30.22 -10.21 -17.24
C SER A 53 30.97 -9.02 -16.59
N PRO A 54 31.96 -8.37 -17.23
CA PRO A 54 32.70 -7.27 -16.60
C PRO A 54 31.80 -6.06 -16.26
N PHE A 55 30.87 -5.70 -17.14
CA PHE A 55 29.94 -4.60 -16.90
C PHE A 55 29.00 -4.90 -15.73
N SER A 56 28.58 -6.16 -15.59
CA SER A 56 27.71 -6.59 -14.49
C SER A 56 28.43 -6.52 -13.14
N HIS A 57 29.70 -6.92 -13.10
CA HIS A 57 30.56 -6.76 -11.92
C HIS A 57 30.76 -5.29 -11.57
N PHE A 58 31.01 -4.42 -12.56
CA PHE A 58 31.13 -2.99 -12.33
C PHE A 58 29.87 -2.40 -11.68
N ILE A 59 28.68 -2.71 -12.22
CA ILE A 59 27.40 -2.24 -11.68
C ILE A 59 27.23 -2.68 -10.22
N GLU A 60 27.49 -3.95 -9.93
CA GLU A 60 27.37 -4.48 -8.58
C GLU A 60 28.30 -3.77 -7.59
N GLN A 61 29.55 -3.55 -7.99
CA GLN A 61 30.55 -2.90 -7.16
C GLN A 61 30.26 -1.40 -6.99
N ALA A 62 29.83 -0.71 -8.04
CA ALA A 62 29.43 0.68 -7.98
C ALA A 62 28.24 0.90 -7.02
N ILE A 63 27.23 0.02 -7.05
CA ILE A 63 26.10 0.06 -6.10
C ILE A 63 26.60 -0.13 -4.65
N SER A 64 27.50 -1.09 -4.44
CA SER A 64 28.05 -1.38 -3.11
C SER A 64 28.87 -0.19 -2.57
N MET A 65 29.70 0.41 -3.41
CA MET A 65 30.50 1.59 -3.10
C MET A 65 29.61 2.81 -2.79
N LEU A 66 28.58 3.08 -3.60
CA LEU A 66 27.62 4.15 -3.32
C LEU A 66 26.89 3.93 -1.99
N ARG A 67 26.55 2.68 -1.65
CA ARG A 67 25.94 2.37 -0.35
C ARG A 67 26.87 2.70 0.81
N LEU A 68 28.15 2.35 0.71
CA LEU A 68 29.16 2.71 1.72
C LEU A 68 29.30 4.23 1.84
N PHE A 69 29.38 4.93 0.72
CA PHE A 69 29.42 6.40 0.69
C PHE A 69 28.22 7.01 1.43
N PHE A 70 27.01 6.59 1.08
CA PHE A 70 25.81 7.17 1.69
C PHE A 70 25.52 6.71 3.13
N LYS A 71 26.18 5.67 3.63
CA LYS A 71 26.11 5.29 5.06
C LYS A 71 26.77 6.32 5.98
N ARG A 72 27.80 7.03 5.50
CA ARG A 72 28.55 8.01 6.31
C ARG A 72 28.17 9.47 6.07
N ILE A 73 27.64 9.80 4.88
CA ILE A 73 27.33 11.20 4.55
C ILE A 73 25.93 11.58 5.02
N ASN A 74 25.82 12.62 5.84
CA ASN A 74 24.53 13.16 6.26
C ASN A 74 24.15 14.47 5.55
N GLU A 75 25.09 15.06 4.80
CA GLU A 75 24.91 16.33 4.12
C GLU A 75 23.92 16.22 2.93
N PRO A 76 23.10 17.25 2.71
CA PRO A 76 22.19 17.29 1.58
C PRO A 76 22.97 17.38 0.27
N LEU A 77 22.60 16.55 -0.71
CA LEU A 77 23.17 16.65 -2.05
C LEU A 77 22.68 17.92 -2.75
N ALA A 78 23.61 18.67 -3.34
CA ALA A 78 23.27 19.74 -4.26
C ALA A 78 22.38 19.20 -5.41
N LYS A 79 21.35 19.98 -5.80
CA LYS A 79 20.38 19.60 -6.85
C LYS A 79 21.00 18.99 -8.13
N PRO A 80 22.07 19.56 -8.74
CA PRO A 80 22.66 18.96 -9.95
C PRO A 80 23.30 17.59 -9.69
N VAL A 81 23.91 17.41 -8.52
CA VAL A 81 24.52 16.14 -8.10
C VAL A 81 23.44 15.09 -7.87
N ALA A 82 22.34 15.46 -7.19
CA ALA A 82 21.19 14.60 -6.98
C ALA A 82 20.53 14.17 -8.31
N LYS A 83 20.39 15.09 -9.29
CA LYS A 83 19.86 14.77 -10.62
C LYS A 83 20.76 13.78 -11.38
N ARG A 84 22.08 13.94 -11.29
CA ARG A 84 23.03 13.03 -11.92
C ARG A 84 22.98 11.62 -11.30
N LEU A 85 22.96 11.56 -9.97
CA LEU A 85 22.80 10.30 -9.24
C LEU A 85 21.47 9.61 -9.59
N ALA A 86 20.37 10.36 -9.65
CA ALA A 86 19.06 9.84 -10.08
C ALA A 86 19.16 9.16 -11.45
N GLY A 87 19.76 9.83 -12.43
CA GLY A 87 19.96 9.26 -13.76
C GLY A 87 20.89 8.04 -13.77
N LEU A 88 21.88 7.97 -12.88
CA LEU A 88 22.74 6.80 -12.74
C LEU A 88 21.98 5.59 -12.15
N LEU A 89 21.14 5.82 -11.15
CA LEU A 89 20.30 4.77 -10.55
C LEU A 89 19.32 4.17 -11.56
N VAL A 90 18.75 5.00 -12.45
CA VAL A 90 17.88 4.53 -13.53
C VAL A 90 18.65 3.66 -14.53
N ASP A 91 19.88 4.01 -14.88
CA ASP A 91 20.72 3.18 -15.74
C ASP A 91 21.07 1.84 -15.10
N PHE A 92 21.41 1.84 -13.81
CA PHE A 92 21.63 0.60 -13.06
C PHE A 92 20.38 -0.29 -13.09
N ALA A 93 19.20 0.29 -12.90
CA ALA A 93 17.95 -0.45 -12.98
C ALA A 93 17.66 -0.98 -14.39
N ARG A 94 17.85 -0.16 -15.44
CA ARG A 94 17.72 -0.60 -16.84
C ARG A 94 18.64 -1.77 -17.17
N TYR A 95 19.92 -1.65 -16.82
CA TYR A 95 20.91 -2.68 -17.03
C TYR A 95 20.54 -3.98 -16.31
N THR A 96 20.21 -3.88 -15.02
CA THR A 96 19.85 -5.03 -14.18
C THR A 96 18.60 -5.74 -14.69
N ASN A 97 17.63 -4.98 -15.21
CA ASN A 97 16.42 -5.54 -15.79
C ASN A 97 16.71 -6.35 -17.06
N GLN A 98 17.57 -5.84 -17.94
CA GLN A 98 17.99 -6.56 -19.15
C GLN A 98 18.80 -7.81 -18.79
N LEU A 99 19.71 -7.70 -17.82
CA LEU A 99 20.52 -8.84 -17.34
C LEU A 99 19.64 -9.99 -16.84
N GLY A 100 18.57 -9.67 -16.11
CA GLY A 100 17.61 -10.68 -15.64
C GLY A 100 16.80 -11.36 -16.75
N SER A 101 16.86 -10.85 -17.98
CA SER A 101 16.14 -11.40 -19.14
C SER A 101 17.02 -12.33 -19.99
N LEU A 102 18.32 -12.46 -19.70
CA LEU A 102 19.30 -13.21 -20.51
C LEU A 102 19.35 -14.74 -20.22
N GLY A 103 18.47 -15.28 -19.39
CA GLY A 103 18.37 -16.72 -19.11
C GLY A 103 18.71 -17.12 -17.67
N SER A 104 18.71 -18.44 -17.40
CA SER A 104 18.87 -19.01 -16.05
C SER A 104 20.21 -18.71 -15.41
N ASP A 105 21.29 -18.71 -16.19
CA ASP A 105 22.66 -18.64 -15.67
C ASP A 105 22.98 -17.25 -15.09
N PHE A 106 22.34 -16.21 -15.64
CA PHE A 106 22.46 -14.83 -15.15
C PHE A 106 21.45 -14.50 -14.04
N SER A 107 20.46 -15.36 -13.79
CA SER A 107 19.39 -15.13 -12.82
C SER A 107 19.89 -14.92 -11.38
N PRO A 108 20.81 -15.74 -10.84
CA PRO A 108 21.35 -15.53 -9.49
C PRO A 108 22.12 -14.21 -9.38
N PHE A 109 22.91 -13.88 -10.40
CA PHE A 109 23.72 -12.66 -10.45
C PHE A 109 22.84 -11.41 -10.55
N ALA A 110 21.86 -11.41 -11.44
CA ALA A 110 20.87 -10.35 -11.55
C ALA A 110 20.10 -10.16 -10.23
N THR A 111 19.71 -11.26 -9.59
CA THR A 111 19.02 -11.24 -8.29
C THR A 111 19.87 -10.59 -7.20
N ARG A 112 21.17 -10.89 -7.15
CA ARG A 112 22.12 -10.22 -6.24
C ARG A 112 22.17 -8.71 -6.45
N ILE A 113 22.26 -8.25 -7.71
CA ILE A 113 22.25 -6.82 -8.02
C ILE A 113 20.92 -6.17 -7.60
N LYS A 114 19.78 -6.80 -7.90
CA LYS A 114 18.44 -6.30 -7.51
C LYS A 114 18.36 -6.04 -6.00
N TYR A 115 18.90 -6.94 -5.18
CA TYR A 115 18.94 -6.76 -3.72
C TYR A 115 19.83 -5.60 -3.29
N LYS A 116 21.05 -5.50 -3.83
CA LYS A 116 21.95 -4.38 -3.50
C LYS A 116 21.35 -3.04 -3.92
N MET A 117 20.67 -3.00 -5.07
CA MET A 117 19.97 -1.82 -5.56
C MET A 117 18.84 -1.40 -4.60
N ALA A 118 18.03 -2.36 -4.14
CA ALA A 118 16.97 -2.10 -3.17
C ALA A 118 17.53 -1.53 -1.86
N GLN A 119 18.60 -2.12 -1.31
CA GLN A 119 19.25 -1.66 -0.09
C GLN A 119 19.86 -0.25 -0.22
N LEU A 120 20.47 0.06 -1.38
CA LEU A 120 20.95 1.41 -1.66
C LEU A 120 19.77 2.40 -1.69
N CYS A 121 18.71 2.04 -2.40
CA CYS A 121 17.55 2.88 -2.58
C CYS A 121 16.77 3.11 -1.27
N GLU A 122 16.66 2.10 -0.41
CA GLU A 122 16.14 2.22 0.96
C GLU A 122 16.94 3.25 1.75
N LEU A 123 18.27 3.11 1.77
CA LEU A 123 19.16 4.01 2.49
C LEU A 123 19.08 5.46 1.97
N LEU A 124 18.90 5.63 0.66
CA LEU A 124 18.72 6.95 0.05
C LEU A 124 17.40 7.61 0.47
N VAL A 125 16.33 6.82 0.65
CA VAL A 125 14.99 7.32 1.01
C VAL A 125 14.79 7.50 2.51
N ALA A 126 15.41 6.66 3.34
CA ALA A 126 15.33 6.76 4.80
C ALA A 126 15.94 8.08 5.34
N HIS A 127 16.82 8.70 4.57
CA HIS A 127 17.56 9.88 4.97
C HIS A 127 16.72 11.16 4.77
N LYS A 128 16.27 11.77 5.88
CA LYS A 128 15.33 12.92 5.88
C LYS A 128 15.90 14.15 5.17
N ASP A 129 17.23 14.31 5.16
CA ASP A 129 17.93 15.49 4.65
C ASP A 129 18.36 15.37 3.18
N ARG A 130 17.84 14.39 2.44
CA ARG A 130 18.08 14.23 0.98
C ARG A 130 16.84 14.49 0.10
N PRO A 131 16.07 15.58 0.32
CA PRO A 131 14.84 15.82 -0.41
C PRO A 131 14.98 15.93 -1.94
N PRO A 132 16.07 16.45 -2.55
CA PRO A 132 16.13 16.57 -4.02
C PRO A 132 16.12 15.22 -4.75
N LEU A 133 16.73 14.20 -4.16
CA LEU A 133 16.78 12.86 -4.73
C LEU A 133 15.48 12.11 -4.46
N VAL A 134 15.03 12.12 -3.19
CA VAL A 134 13.85 11.40 -2.72
C VAL A 134 12.55 11.99 -3.27
N ASN A 135 12.47 13.30 -3.49
CA ASN A 135 11.24 13.93 -3.98
C ASN A 135 11.16 14.01 -5.51
N SER A 136 12.14 13.49 -6.25
CA SER A 136 12.06 13.43 -7.72
C SER A 136 10.98 12.42 -8.14
N PRO A 137 9.82 12.88 -8.63
CA PRO A 137 8.69 11.97 -8.83
C PRO A 137 8.86 11.15 -10.11
N VAL A 138 9.66 11.64 -11.07
CA VAL A 138 10.09 10.90 -12.27
C VAL A 138 10.98 9.72 -11.86
N LEU A 139 12.01 9.98 -11.04
CA LEU A 139 12.90 8.93 -10.52
C LEU A 139 12.10 7.88 -9.75
N LYS A 140 11.23 8.32 -8.83
CA LYS A 140 10.40 7.42 -8.03
C LYS A 140 9.55 6.51 -8.92
N SER A 141 8.85 7.07 -9.90
CA SER A 141 7.99 6.26 -10.76
C SER A 141 8.78 5.26 -11.62
N GLN A 142 9.92 5.66 -12.19
CA GLN A 142 10.77 4.77 -12.98
C GLN A 142 11.32 3.62 -12.13
N LEU A 143 11.92 3.93 -10.95
CA LEU A 143 12.47 2.91 -10.06
C LEU A 143 11.39 1.98 -9.49
N ILE A 144 10.21 2.50 -9.13
CA ILE A 144 9.09 1.66 -8.71
C ILE A 144 8.67 0.69 -9.82
N GLY A 145 8.65 1.13 -11.08
CA GLY A 145 8.35 0.24 -12.20
C GLY A 145 9.29 -0.96 -12.27
N TYR A 146 10.60 -0.73 -12.14
CA TYR A 146 11.59 -1.81 -12.09
C TYR A 146 11.45 -2.65 -10.83
N PHE A 147 11.29 -2.03 -9.66
CA PHE A 147 11.16 -2.76 -8.42
C PHE A 147 9.90 -3.64 -8.38
N LEU A 148 8.76 -3.17 -8.88
CA LEU A 148 7.57 -4.01 -8.99
C LEU A 148 7.83 -5.23 -9.90
N ALA A 149 8.41 -5.02 -11.08
CA ALA A 149 8.74 -6.13 -11.99
C ALA A 149 9.70 -7.15 -11.33
N TRP A 150 10.70 -6.66 -10.59
CA TRP A 150 11.64 -7.52 -9.88
C TRP A 150 11.00 -8.26 -8.70
N ALA A 151 10.15 -7.59 -7.90
CA ALA A 151 9.39 -8.24 -6.83
C ALA A 151 8.57 -9.39 -7.39
N THR A 152 7.82 -9.16 -8.47
CA THR A 152 7.02 -10.20 -9.13
C THR A 152 7.88 -11.36 -9.60
N SER A 153 9.00 -11.09 -10.28
CA SER A 153 9.94 -12.14 -10.73
C SER A 153 10.52 -12.94 -9.56
N ILE A 154 10.95 -12.28 -8.49
CA ILE A 154 11.51 -12.94 -7.30
C ILE A 154 10.46 -13.79 -6.59
N ILE A 155 9.24 -13.25 -6.43
CA ILE A 155 8.08 -13.92 -5.85
C ILE A 155 7.74 -15.16 -6.67
N ILE A 156 7.52 -15.03 -7.98
CA ILE A 156 7.20 -16.19 -8.84
C ILE A 156 8.28 -17.28 -8.72
N VAL A 157 9.56 -16.92 -8.82
CA VAL A 157 10.69 -17.87 -8.78
C VAL A 157 10.82 -18.55 -7.41
N HIS A 158 10.82 -17.78 -6.32
CA HIS A 158 11.05 -18.35 -4.99
C HIS A 158 9.82 -19.07 -4.44
N LEU A 159 8.61 -18.71 -4.89
CA LEU A 159 7.37 -19.33 -4.46
C LEU A 159 7.06 -20.63 -5.22
N HIS A 160 7.47 -20.77 -6.49
CA HIS A 160 7.30 -22.02 -7.24
C HIS A 160 8.38 -23.07 -6.97
N ILE A 161 9.62 -22.68 -6.65
CA ILE A 161 10.75 -23.62 -6.48
C ILE A 161 10.92 -24.05 -5.01
N LEU A 162 10.02 -23.64 -4.10
CA LEU A 162 10.06 -23.93 -2.66
C LEU A 162 11.38 -23.53 -1.95
N THR A 163 12.20 -22.70 -2.59
CA THR A 163 13.43 -22.18 -1.99
C THR A 163 13.11 -21.10 -0.94
N PRO A 164 13.82 -21.06 0.20
CA PRO A 164 13.58 -20.05 1.21
C PRO A 164 13.79 -18.65 0.64
N LEU A 165 12.80 -17.77 0.85
CA LEU A 165 12.88 -16.38 0.42
C LEU A 165 14.12 -15.72 1.07
N PRO A 166 15.03 -15.10 0.28
CA PRO A 166 16.25 -14.51 0.79
C PRO A 166 15.95 -13.45 1.84
N PHE A 167 16.76 -13.37 2.90
CA PHE A 167 16.61 -12.40 3.98
C PHE A 167 16.49 -10.94 3.48
N SER A 168 17.10 -10.64 2.33
CA SER A 168 17.12 -9.32 1.68
C SER A 168 15.81 -8.93 0.96
N PHE A 169 14.78 -9.79 0.94
CA PHE A 169 13.51 -9.46 0.30
C PHE A 169 12.61 -8.55 1.16
N SER A 170 12.79 -8.55 2.48
CA SER A 170 12.16 -7.57 3.37
C SER A 170 12.64 -6.15 3.03
N ASP A 171 13.96 -5.97 2.87
CA ASP A 171 14.60 -4.71 2.47
C ASP A 171 14.00 -4.16 1.16
N PHE A 172 13.65 -5.07 0.24
CA PHE A 172 12.99 -4.72 -1.02
C PHE A 172 11.64 -4.02 -0.83
N CYS A 173 10.83 -4.55 0.08
CA CYS A 173 9.49 -4.02 0.37
C CYS A 173 9.58 -2.76 1.23
N PHE A 174 10.56 -2.66 2.13
CA PHE A 174 10.90 -1.43 2.85
C PHE A 174 11.28 -0.32 1.88
N ALA A 175 12.18 -0.59 0.94
CA ALA A 175 12.52 0.33 -0.13
C ALA A 175 11.27 0.78 -0.88
N LEU A 176 10.46 -0.16 -1.41
CA LEU A 176 9.25 0.14 -2.17
C LEU A 176 8.28 1.09 -1.42
N ALA A 177 7.95 0.82 -0.15
CA ALA A 177 7.03 1.68 0.59
C ALA A 177 7.63 3.06 0.91
N ALA A 178 8.95 3.17 0.94
CA ALA A 178 9.65 4.43 1.07
C ALA A 178 9.49 5.25 -0.24
N PHE A 179 9.61 4.60 -1.40
CA PHE A 179 9.39 5.24 -2.71
C PHE A 179 7.93 5.68 -2.93
N TYR A 180 6.95 4.92 -2.45
CA TYR A 180 5.53 5.31 -2.53
C TYR A 180 5.16 6.48 -1.62
N ASN A 181 5.98 6.80 -0.62
CA ASN A 181 5.69 7.91 0.29
C ASN A 181 5.58 9.24 -0.48
N ARG A 182 4.41 9.89 -0.37
CA ARG A 182 4.05 11.15 -1.06
C ARG A 182 4.25 11.13 -2.58
N LEU A 183 4.19 9.96 -3.22
CA LEU A 183 4.32 9.85 -4.66
C LEU A 183 3.03 10.31 -5.34
N LYS A 184 3.04 11.53 -5.89
CA LYS A 184 1.97 12.00 -6.78
C LYS A 184 2.28 11.57 -8.22
N LEU A 185 1.49 10.65 -8.76
CA LEU A 185 1.56 10.22 -10.16
C LEU A 185 1.17 11.38 -11.07
N ARG A 186 1.91 11.54 -12.17
CA ARG A 186 1.73 12.60 -13.16
C ARG A 186 1.97 12.03 -14.55
N PRO A 187 1.43 12.62 -15.63
CA PRO A 187 1.55 12.08 -16.97
C PRO A 187 3.00 11.90 -17.44
N ARG A 188 3.89 12.82 -17.04
CA ARG A 188 5.34 12.77 -17.30
C ARG A 188 6.06 11.55 -16.68
N HIS A 189 5.38 10.75 -15.87
CA HIS A 189 5.93 9.53 -15.28
C HIS A 189 5.64 8.30 -16.14
N ALA A 190 4.88 8.42 -17.23
CA ALA A 190 4.70 7.33 -18.17
C ALA A 190 6.05 6.94 -18.80
N LEU A 191 6.45 5.68 -18.63
CA LEU A 191 7.69 5.11 -19.18
C LEU A 191 7.70 5.06 -20.72
N ARG A 192 6.54 5.18 -21.35
CA ARG A 192 6.32 5.09 -22.81
C ARG A 192 5.32 6.17 -23.21
N ASN A 193 5.42 6.68 -24.44
CA ASN A 193 4.43 7.61 -25.01
C ASN A 193 3.03 7.05 -24.77
N PRO A 194 2.22 7.69 -23.90
CA PRO A 194 0.91 7.16 -23.57
C PRO A 194 0.02 7.23 -24.82
N PRO A 195 -0.82 6.21 -25.07
CA PRO A 195 -1.74 6.20 -26.21
C PRO A 195 -2.84 7.26 -26.09
N PHE A 196 -2.94 7.93 -24.94
CA PHE A 196 -3.95 8.94 -24.65
C PHE A 196 -3.29 10.30 -24.45
N THR A 197 -3.92 11.36 -24.94
CA THR A 197 -3.52 12.75 -24.73
C THR A 197 -4.12 13.36 -23.46
N ASN A 198 -5.22 12.81 -22.94
CA ASN A 198 -5.89 13.34 -21.77
C ASN A 198 -5.10 13.03 -20.48
N PRO A 199 -4.58 14.05 -19.76
CA PRO A 199 -3.73 13.86 -18.57
C PRO A 199 -4.43 13.10 -17.44
N ASP A 200 -5.74 13.25 -17.32
CA ASP A 200 -6.53 12.55 -16.32
C ASP A 200 -6.61 11.05 -16.58
N VAL A 201 -6.77 10.65 -17.85
CA VAL A 201 -6.81 9.24 -18.25
C VAL A 201 -5.45 8.60 -18.01
N ILE A 202 -4.36 9.31 -18.35
CA ILE A 202 -3.00 8.84 -18.11
C ILE A 202 -2.76 8.61 -16.61
N ASN A 203 -3.20 9.54 -15.76
CA ASN A 203 -3.04 9.38 -14.31
C ASN A 203 -3.81 8.17 -13.76
N VAL A 204 -5.02 7.91 -14.26
CA VAL A 204 -5.81 6.71 -13.91
C VAL A 204 -5.10 5.44 -14.38
N CYS A 205 -4.56 5.40 -15.60
CA CYS A 205 -3.81 4.26 -16.11
C CYS A 205 -2.50 4.02 -15.35
N LEU A 206 -1.81 5.09 -14.94
CA LEU A 206 -0.62 4.97 -14.09
C LEU A 206 -1.01 4.40 -12.73
N PHE A 207 -2.06 4.93 -12.11
CA PHE A 207 -2.55 4.44 -10.84
C PHE A 207 -2.96 2.97 -10.92
N SER A 208 -3.78 2.60 -11.93
CA SER A 208 -4.26 1.23 -12.12
C SER A 208 -3.10 0.26 -12.23
N ARG A 209 -2.08 0.59 -13.04
CA ARG A 209 -0.88 -0.24 -13.16
C ARG A 209 -0.22 -0.50 -11.81
N HIS A 210 0.05 0.54 -11.02
CA HIS A 210 0.68 0.37 -9.71
C HIS A 210 -0.21 -0.42 -8.73
N TYR A 211 -1.52 -0.18 -8.74
CA TYR A 211 -2.49 -0.87 -7.91
C TYR A 211 -2.59 -2.35 -8.27
N ASP A 212 -2.81 -2.67 -9.55
CA ASP A 212 -2.97 -4.03 -10.06
C ASP A 212 -1.76 -4.90 -9.70
N TYR A 213 -0.54 -4.35 -9.83
CA TYR A 213 0.67 -5.05 -9.41
C TYR A 213 0.68 -5.35 -7.90
N LEU A 214 0.42 -4.35 -7.05
CA LEU A 214 0.45 -4.54 -5.60
C LEU A 214 -0.67 -5.49 -5.12
N SER A 215 -1.85 -5.41 -5.75
CA SER A 215 -2.99 -6.30 -5.54
C SER A 215 -2.66 -7.74 -5.95
N PHE A 216 -1.97 -7.93 -7.08
CA PHE A 216 -1.45 -9.24 -7.49
C PHE A 216 -0.51 -9.81 -6.44
N LEU A 217 0.48 -9.03 -5.98
CA LEU A 217 1.42 -9.46 -4.94
C LEU A 217 0.72 -9.86 -3.63
N LEU A 218 -0.27 -9.09 -3.20
CA LEU A 218 -1.05 -9.38 -2.00
C LEU A 218 -1.87 -10.68 -2.15
N THR A 219 -2.42 -10.91 -3.34
CA THR A 219 -3.17 -12.13 -3.67
C THR A 219 -2.27 -13.36 -3.62
N GLU A 220 -1.08 -13.30 -4.22
CA GLU A 220 -0.13 -14.42 -4.22
C GLU A 220 0.33 -14.78 -2.81
N VAL A 221 0.59 -13.77 -1.95
CA VAL A 221 0.93 -14.05 -0.56
C VAL A 221 -0.23 -14.62 0.24
N THR A 222 -1.46 -14.17 0.01
CA THR A 222 -2.64 -14.73 0.67
C THR A 222 -2.86 -16.21 0.31
N LYS A 223 -2.67 -16.59 -0.97
CA LYS A 223 -2.78 -18.00 -1.41
C LYS A 223 -1.79 -18.89 -0.66
N LEU A 224 -0.59 -18.39 -0.42
CA LEU A 224 0.46 -19.16 0.27
C LEU A 224 0.23 -19.29 1.77
N GLU A 225 -0.33 -18.26 2.40
CA GLU A 225 -0.79 -18.34 3.80
C GLU A 225 -1.85 -19.44 3.96
N GLN A 226 -2.66 -19.70 2.93
CA GLN A 226 -3.74 -20.70 2.95
C GLN A 226 -3.29 -22.14 2.59
N GLN A 227 -2.24 -22.29 1.78
CA GLN A 227 -1.74 -23.61 1.36
C GLN A 227 -1.02 -24.39 2.48
N ASP A 228 -0.52 -23.73 3.53
CA ASP A 228 0.24 -24.37 4.63
C ASP A 228 -0.68 -24.91 5.77
N GLY A 229 -2.01 -24.80 5.63
CA GLY A 229 -2.99 -25.24 6.64
C GLY A 229 -3.44 -26.70 6.53
N GLY A 230 -2.94 -27.48 5.57
CA GLY A 230 -3.46 -28.81 5.26
C GLY A 230 -2.41 -29.90 5.09
N GLY A 231 -2.20 -30.70 6.15
CA GLY A 231 -1.92 -32.14 6.05
C GLY A 231 -0.47 -32.62 5.89
N GLY A 232 -0.04 -33.49 6.82
CA GLY A 232 1.13 -34.37 6.66
C GLY A 232 1.74 -34.84 7.97
N VAL A 233 1.20 -35.93 8.56
CA VAL A 233 1.69 -36.59 9.77
C VAL A 233 2.94 -37.44 9.48
N LEU A 234 3.81 -37.51 10.50
CA LEU A 234 4.94 -38.42 10.75
C LEU A 234 6.30 -38.09 10.09
N GLU A 235 7.24 -37.54 10.87
CA GLU A 235 8.48 -38.23 11.28
C GLU A 235 9.41 -37.32 12.13
N GLN A 236 10.00 -37.94 13.17
CA GLN A 236 11.03 -37.50 14.12
C GLN A 236 11.01 -36.05 14.63
N ALA A 237 10.84 -35.90 15.95
CA ALA A 237 10.69 -34.64 16.67
C ALA A 237 11.70 -33.54 16.28
N ALA A 238 12.97 -33.87 16.03
CA ALA A 238 13.97 -32.89 15.61
C ALA A 238 13.83 -32.43 14.15
N ALA A 239 13.35 -33.29 13.24
CA ALA A 239 13.03 -32.94 11.86
C ALA A 239 11.72 -32.13 11.78
N LEU A 240 10.72 -32.51 12.58
CA LEU A 240 9.47 -31.77 12.76
C LEU A 240 9.70 -30.37 13.32
N GLN A 241 10.54 -30.22 14.34
CA GLN A 241 10.83 -28.92 14.96
C GLN A 241 11.62 -28.01 14.01
N ARG A 242 12.51 -28.56 13.16
CA ARG A 242 13.16 -27.80 12.07
C ARG A 242 12.18 -27.44 10.95
N LYS A 243 11.26 -28.34 10.57
CA LYS A 243 10.18 -28.05 9.62
C LYS A 243 9.24 -26.97 10.15
N LEU A 244 8.76 -27.09 11.39
CA LEU A 244 7.93 -26.11 12.07
C LEU A 244 8.65 -24.77 12.22
N ALA A 245 9.92 -24.74 12.63
CA ALA A 245 10.69 -23.49 12.67
C ALA A 245 10.88 -22.86 11.27
N SER A 246 11.00 -23.67 10.23
CA SER A 246 11.06 -23.21 8.83
C SER A 246 9.71 -22.66 8.36
N ILE A 247 8.60 -23.34 8.67
CA ILE A 247 7.23 -22.93 8.39
C ILE A 247 6.87 -21.66 9.16
N THR A 248 7.10 -21.62 10.47
CA THR A 248 6.89 -20.42 11.31
C THR A 248 7.73 -19.24 10.81
N ARG A 249 8.99 -19.44 10.40
CA ARG A 249 9.78 -18.37 9.77
C ARG A 249 9.20 -17.93 8.43
N LYS A 250 8.68 -18.84 7.61
CA LYS A 250 8.02 -18.51 6.34
C LYS A 250 6.72 -17.72 6.59
N ILE A 251 5.88 -18.15 7.53
CA ILE A 251 4.63 -17.47 7.91
C ILE A 251 4.91 -16.06 8.45
N VAL A 252 5.86 -15.91 9.38
CA VAL A 252 6.25 -14.58 9.90
C VAL A 252 6.77 -13.68 8.79
N LYS A 253 7.53 -14.22 7.82
CA LYS A 253 8.01 -13.47 6.65
C LYS A 253 6.86 -13.07 5.71
N LEU A 254 5.93 -13.98 5.41
CA LEU A 254 4.76 -13.72 4.57
C LEU A 254 3.84 -12.67 5.22
N ALA A 255 3.62 -12.75 6.53
CA ALA A 255 2.88 -11.75 7.29
C ALA A 255 3.56 -10.37 7.24
N GLY A 256 4.89 -10.31 7.38
CA GLY A 256 5.66 -9.08 7.22
C GLY A 256 5.53 -8.49 5.80
N PHE A 257 5.57 -9.35 4.78
CA PHE A 257 5.38 -8.95 3.39
C PHE A 257 3.97 -8.41 3.13
N ARG A 258 2.94 -9.11 3.63
CA ARG A 258 1.54 -8.69 3.54
C ARG A 258 1.36 -7.29 4.11
N LYS A 259 1.84 -7.08 5.34
CA LYS A 259 1.80 -5.77 6.03
C LYS A 259 2.46 -4.68 5.20
N GLN A 260 3.61 -4.96 4.60
CA GLN A 260 4.36 -3.96 3.84
C GLN A 260 3.77 -3.66 2.46
N THR A 261 3.20 -4.67 1.80
CA THR A 261 2.45 -4.51 0.54
C THR A 261 1.21 -3.66 0.77
N ILE A 262 0.49 -3.89 1.88
CA ILE A 262 -0.63 -3.05 2.32
C ILE A 262 -0.15 -1.61 2.58
N ASN A 263 0.96 -1.42 3.30
CA ASN A 263 1.53 -0.08 3.51
C ASN A 263 1.84 0.66 2.18
N CYS A 264 2.32 -0.06 1.16
CA CYS A 264 2.52 0.51 -0.18
C CYS A 264 1.20 0.95 -0.82
N LEU A 265 0.17 0.08 -0.79
CA LEU A 265 -1.17 0.37 -1.32
C LEU A 265 -1.80 1.59 -0.66
N VAL A 266 -1.73 1.67 0.67
CA VAL A 266 -2.22 2.81 1.46
C VAL A 266 -1.53 4.11 1.06
N LYS A 267 -0.19 4.13 0.99
CA LYS A 267 0.59 5.31 0.60
C LYS A 267 0.31 5.75 -0.85
N LEU A 268 0.15 4.78 -1.76
CA LEU A 268 -0.22 5.03 -3.14
C LEU A 268 -1.60 5.68 -3.24
N MET A 269 -2.60 5.14 -2.54
CA MET A 269 -3.97 5.67 -2.52
C MET A 269 -4.02 7.07 -1.92
N ALA A 270 -3.41 7.26 -0.74
CA ALA A 270 -3.38 8.55 -0.05
C ALA A 270 -2.75 9.65 -0.91
N ALA A 271 -1.67 9.35 -1.63
CA ALA A 271 -1.01 10.34 -2.48
C ALA A 271 -1.74 10.58 -3.82
N ASN A 272 -2.68 9.72 -4.23
CA ASN A 272 -3.32 9.72 -5.55
C ASN A 272 -4.85 9.54 -5.49
N ILE A 273 -5.51 10.26 -4.58
CA ILE A 273 -6.95 10.13 -4.31
C ILE A 273 -7.81 10.24 -5.58
N ASN A 274 -7.57 11.23 -6.43
CA ASN A 274 -8.38 11.46 -7.63
C ASN A 274 -8.27 10.31 -8.66
N PRO A 275 -7.06 9.87 -9.09
CA PRO A 275 -6.91 8.68 -9.92
C PRO A 275 -7.43 7.41 -9.26
N ALA A 276 -7.20 7.23 -7.96
CA ALA A 276 -7.68 6.07 -7.20
C ALA A 276 -9.20 5.97 -7.25
N PHE A 277 -9.88 7.07 -6.92
CA PHE A 277 -11.32 7.17 -6.98
C PHE A 277 -11.87 6.79 -8.36
N ARG A 278 -11.34 7.41 -9.42
CA ARG A 278 -11.79 7.14 -10.81
C ARG A 278 -11.52 5.69 -11.23
N TYR A 279 -10.40 5.11 -10.82
CA TYR A 279 -10.10 3.72 -11.08
C TYR A 279 -11.13 2.79 -10.43
N PHE A 280 -11.43 2.97 -9.15
CA PHE A 280 -12.43 2.16 -8.46
C PHE A 280 -13.84 2.36 -9.03
N VAL A 281 -14.22 3.59 -9.38
CA VAL A 281 -15.49 3.88 -10.06
C VAL A 281 -15.61 3.10 -11.38
N ASN A 282 -14.56 3.11 -12.20
CA ASN A 282 -14.55 2.40 -13.48
C ASN A 282 -14.54 0.88 -13.29
N MET A 283 -13.94 0.38 -12.21
CA MET A 283 -13.95 -1.04 -11.87
C MET A 283 -15.36 -1.59 -11.62
N PHE A 284 -16.31 -0.79 -11.14
CA PHE A 284 -17.70 -1.25 -11.00
C PHE A 284 -18.39 -1.56 -12.33
N HIS A 285 -17.93 -0.92 -13.40
CA HIS A 285 -18.41 -1.16 -14.77
C HIS A 285 -17.71 -2.33 -15.45
N TYR A 286 -16.76 -2.98 -14.78
CA TYR A 286 -16.04 -4.13 -15.32
C TYR A 286 -17.02 -5.30 -15.57
N PRO A 287 -16.88 -6.11 -16.62
CA PRO A 287 -17.85 -7.19 -16.88
C PRO A 287 -17.74 -8.35 -15.87
N ASP A 288 -16.54 -8.63 -15.37
CA ASP A 288 -16.29 -9.77 -14.47
C ASP A 288 -16.59 -9.45 -13.00
N ASN A 289 -17.61 -10.12 -12.44
CA ASN A 289 -18.01 -9.97 -11.05
C ASN A 289 -16.99 -10.54 -10.04
N ARG A 290 -16.15 -11.50 -10.43
CA ARG A 290 -15.11 -12.10 -9.58
C ARG A 290 -13.97 -11.11 -9.36
N ILE A 291 -13.53 -10.45 -10.43
CA ILE A 291 -12.49 -9.41 -10.37
C ILE A 291 -12.97 -8.24 -9.50
N LYS A 292 -14.24 -7.83 -9.63
CA LYS A 292 -14.85 -6.83 -8.74
C LYS A 292 -14.80 -7.26 -7.28
N GLN A 293 -15.21 -8.49 -6.97
CA GLN A 293 -15.22 -9.00 -5.59
C GLN A 293 -13.80 -9.04 -5.00
N ALA A 294 -12.83 -9.57 -5.76
CA ALA A 294 -11.44 -9.66 -5.33
C ALA A 294 -10.84 -8.28 -5.03
N ASN A 295 -10.99 -7.32 -5.93
CA ASN A 295 -10.48 -5.97 -5.72
C ASN A 295 -11.25 -5.21 -4.63
N THR A 296 -12.56 -5.44 -4.47
CA THR A 296 -13.34 -4.87 -3.36
C THR A 296 -12.85 -5.42 -2.02
N HIS A 297 -12.54 -6.71 -1.95
CA HIS A 297 -11.98 -7.34 -0.75
C HIS A 297 -10.56 -6.84 -0.45
N ILE A 298 -9.71 -6.66 -1.47
CA ILE A 298 -8.37 -6.08 -1.29
C ILE A 298 -8.47 -4.63 -0.81
N LEU A 299 -9.36 -3.83 -1.39
CA LEU A 299 -9.63 -2.46 -0.94
C LEU A 299 -10.10 -2.44 0.52
N TRP A 300 -11.02 -3.32 0.88
CA TRP A 300 -11.48 -3.51 2.26
C TRP A 300 -10.30 -3.79 3.19
N GLU A 301 -9.43 -4.73 2.84
CA GLU A 301 -8.33 -5.13 3.70
C GLU A 301 -7.26 -4.02 3.84
N VAL A 302 -7.03 -3.26 2.77
CA VAL A 302 -6.17 -2.08 2.79
C VAL A 302 -6.73 -0.98 3.69
N VAL A 303 -8.03 -0.71 3.61
CA VAL A 303 -8.72 0.29 4.44
C VAL A 303 -8.78 -0.16 5.90
N LYS A 304 -9.11 -1.43 6.16
CA LYS A 304 -9.17 -2.01 7.50
C LYS A 304 -7.80 -1.96 8.20
N GLN A 305 -6.74 -2.40 7.51
CA GLN A 305 -5.40 -2.47 8.12
C GLN A 305 -4.63 -1.14 8.08
N GLY A 306 -4.97 -0.24 7.15
CA GLY A 306 -4.24 1.00 6.87
C GLY A 306 -5.04 2.29 7.02
N GLY A 307 -6.29 2.23 7.47
CA GLY A 307 -7.23 3.35 7.50
C GLY A 307 -6.76 4.54 8.33
N HIS A 308 -6.02 4.29 9.41
CA HIS A 308 -5.38 5.32 10.24
C HIS A 308 -4.37 6.21 9.49
N LEU A 309 -3.89 5.76 8.31
CA LEU A 309 -2.97 6.51 7.45
C LEU A 309 -3.69 7.22 6.29
N LEU A 310 -5.02 7.11 6.21
CA LEU A 310 -5.88 7.80 5.24
C LEU A 310 -6.52 9.14 5.72
N PRO A 311 -6.00 9.93 6.70
CA PRO A 311 -6.61 11.23 7.05
C PRO A 311 -6.76 12.22 5.88
N GLU A 312 -5.94 12.08 4.83
CA GLU A 312 -6.05 12.93 3.62
C GLU A 312 -7.21 12.55 2.69
N LEU A 313 -7.78 11.35 2.80
CA LEU A 313 -9.01 10.96 2.09
C LEU A 313 -10.29 11.57 2.69
N VAL A 314 -10.20 12.06 3.93
CA VAL A 314 -11.25 12.84 4.59
C VAL A 314 -11.23 14.31 4.13
N LYS A 315 -10.24 14.71 3.31
CA LYS A 315 -10.19 16.05 2.71
C LYS A 315 -10.97 16.09 1.39
N PRO A 316 -11.72 17.18 1.15
CA PRO A 316 -12.77 17.22 0.12
C PRO A 316 -12.25 17.12 -1.32
N VAL A 317 -12.95 16.33 -2.15
CA VAL A 317 -12.76 16.23 -3.61
C VAL A 317 -13.70 17.23 -4.31
N ARG A 318 -13.22 17.92 -5.37
CA ARG A 318 -14.00 18.95 -6.09
C ARG A 318 -15.19 18.37 -6.86
N ALA A 319 -16.23 19.19 -6.98
CA ALA A 319 -17.61 18.88 -7.36
C ALA A 319 -17.90 18.23 -8.74
N THR A 320 -16.93 18.04 -9.63
CA THR A 320 -17.23 17.67 -11.04
C THR A 320 -17.43 16.17 -11.30
N GLY A 321 -17.49 15.33 -10.26
CA GLY A 321 -17.66 13.87 -10.38
C GLY A 321 -18.87 13.27 -9.63
N LEU A 322 -19.74 14.13 -9.10
CA LEU A 322 -20.76 13.81 -8.08
C LEU A 322 -21.75 12.69 -8.46
N ASP A 323 -22.17 12.63 -9.73
CA ASP A 323 -23.21 11.66 -10.13
C ASP A 323 -22.70 10.21 -10.17
N LYS A 324 -21.38 10.00 -10.30
CA LYS A 324 -20.77 8.66 -10.26
C LYS A 324 -20.43 8.19 -8.84
N ILE A 325 -20.40 9.10 -7.85
CA ILE A 325 -20.09 8.78 -6.44
C ILE A 325 -21.24 7.98 -5.82
N VAL A 326 -22.50 8.31 -6.13
CA VAL A 326 -23.71 7.68 -5.58
C VAL A 326 -23.76 6.18 -5.88
N ASP A 327 -23.43 5.76 -7.10
CA ASP A 327 -23.44 4.34 -7.49
C ASP A 327 -22.35 3.51 -6.78
N VAL A 328 -21.18 4.11 -6.56
CA VAL A 328 -20.05 3.48 -5.83
C VAL A 328 -20.40 3.28 -4.37
N GLY A 329 -20.91 4.31 -3.72
CA GLY A 329 -21.35 4.24 -2.33
C GLY A 329 -22.46 3.22 -2.12
N LEU A 330 -23.41 3.18 -3.05
CA LEU A 330 -24.56 2.29 -2.98
C LEU A 330 -24.16 0.81 -3.17
N PHE A 331 -23.21 0.53 -4.05
CA PHE A 331 -22.69 -0.83 -4.25
C PHE A 331 -21.78 -1.28 -3.10
N LEU A 332 -20.88 -0.40 -2.63
CA LEU A 332 -20.05 -0.66 -1.45
C LEU A 332 -20.90 -0.85 -0.20
N GLY A 333 -21.90 0.02 0.04
CA GLY A 333 -22.83 -0.11 1.15
C GLY A 333 -23.71 -1.36 1.07
N ALA A 334 -24.15 -1.77 -0.13
CA ALA A 334 -24.94 -2.99 -0.33
C ALA A 334 -24.12 -4.29 -0.15
N ARG A 335 -22.81 -4.28 -0.42
CA ARG A 335 -21.95 -5.47 -0.31
C ARG A 335 -21.10 -5.54 0.96
N LEU A 336 -20.77 -4.39 1.56
CA LEU A 336 -19.95 -4.26 2.77
C LEU A 336 -20.82 -3.96 4.00
N ALA A 337 -22.09 -4.34 3.99
CA ALA A 337 -23.05 -4.20 5.09
C ALA A 337 -22.66 -5.06 6.32
N VAL A 338 -21.46 -4.84 6.86
CA VAL A 338 -20.90 -5.60 7.98
C VAL A 338 -20.15 -4.69 8.96
N ASP A 339 -19.71 -3.48 8.61
CA ASP A 339 -18.90 -2.68 9.55
C ASP A 339 -19.19 -1.16 9.55
N ALA A 340 -19.48 -0.63 10.74
CA ALA A 340 -19.94 0.74 10.96
C ALA A 340 -18.89 1.81 10.59
N VAL A 341 -17.61 1.47 10.71
CA VAL A 341 -16.46 2.37 10.46
C VAL A 341 -16.38 2.79 8.98
N PHE A 342 -16.71 1.89 8.05
CA PHE A 342 -16.65 2.21 6.62
C PHE A 342 -17.87 3.01 6.17
N LEU A 343 -19.02 2.80 6.82
CA LEU A 343 -20.20 3.61 6.55
C LEU A 343 -19.98 5.05 6.98
N GLU A 344 -19.31 5.31 8.11
CA GLU A 344 -18.96 6.66 8.55
C GLU A 344 -18.03 7.36 7.54
N VAL A 345 -17.04 6.66 6.98
CA VAL A 345 -16.18 7.19 5.91
C VAL A 345 -16.98 7.47 4.63
N ILE A 346 -17.86 6.55 4.23
CA ILE A 346 -18.75 6.74 3.07
C ILE A 346 -19.68 7.94 3.28
N LEU A 347 -20.33 8.02 4.45
CA LEU A 347 -21.26 9.08 4.81
C LEU A 347 -20.54 10.43 4.85
N ASN A 348 -19.35 10.53 5.43
CA ASN A 348 -18.53 11.75 5.41
C ASN A 348 -18.17 12.18 3.99
N ILE A 349 -17.88 11.24 3.08
CA ILE A 349 -17.65 11.53 1.66
C ILE A 349 -18.93 12.07 1.00
N PHE A 350 -20.12 11.54 1.33
CA PHE A 350 -21.40 11.98 0.76
C PHE A 350 -21.95 13.28 1.36
N ASP A 351 -21.71 13.53 2.64
CA ASP A 351 -22.30 14.65 3.40
C ASP A 351 -21.72 15.97 2.91
N TYR A 352 -20.41 16.00 2.70
CA TYR A 352 -19.73 17.12 2.06
C TYR A 352 -20.16 17.32 0.59
N CYS A 353 -20.57 16.25 -0.10
CA CYS A 353 -21.03 16.29 -1.49
C CYS A 353 -22.48 16.78 -1.66
N LYS A 354 -23.19 17.15 -0.57
CA LYS A 354 -24.66 17.35 -0.54
C LYS A 354 -25.42 16.18 -1.16
N GLY A 355 -24.80 14.99 -1.15
CA GLY A 355 -25.25 13.79 -1.83
C GLY A 355 -25.91 12.78 -0.90
N VAL A 356 -25.85 12.99 0.42
CA VAL A 356 -26.41 12.08 1.44
C VAL A 356 -27.86 11.77 1.18
N ILE A 357 -28.68 12.77 0.83
CA ILE A 357 -30.11 12.54 0.56
C ILE A 357 -30.31 11.66 -0.68
N LYS A 358 -29.52 11.83 -1.74
CA LYS A 358 -29.57 10.96 -2.93
C LYS A 358 -29.10 9.55 -2.61
N PHE A 359 -28.03 9.43 -1.82
CA PHE A 359 -27.48 8.15 -1.36
C PHE A 359 -28.44 7.38 -0.46
N LEU A 360 -29.07 8.05 0.52
CA LEU A 360 -30.09 7.47 1.39
C LEU A 360 -31.32 7.04 0.61
N LYS A 361 -31.83 7.89 -0.31
CA LYS A 361 -32.95 7.53 -1.19
C LYS A 361 -32.64 6.30 -2.04
N ALA A 362 -31.43 6.18 -2.57
CA ALA A 362 -31.03 5.02 -3.36
C ALA A 362 -30.83 3.76 -2.48
N SER A 363 -30.35 3.93 -1.24
CA SER A 363 -30.16 2.84 -0.27
C SER A 363 -31.49 2.28 0.24
N ILE A 364 -32.48 3.15 0.47
CA ILE A 364 -33.86 2.79 0.81
C ILE A 364 -34.49 1.95 -0.31
N LYS A 365 -34.29 2.35 -1.58
CA LYS A 365 -34.79 1.59 -2.75
C LYS A 365 -34.15 0.21 -2.92
N ARG A 366 -33.04 -0.08 -2.24
CA ARG A 366 -32.30 -1.36 -2.30
C ARG A 366 -32.35 -2.17 -0.99
N GLU A 367 -33.20 -1.79 -0.04
CA GLU A 367 -33.42 -2.49 1.25
C GLU A 367 -32.15 -2.83 2.05
N VAL A 368 -31.13 -1.96 2.00
CA VAL A 368 -29.89 -2.24 2.72
C VAL A 368 -30.00 -1.81 4.18
N ALA A 369 -29.48 -2.61 5.13
CA ALA A 369 -29.37 -2.33 6.57
C ALA A 369 -28.58 -1.05 6.97
N LEU A 370 -28.24 -0.21 5.99
CA LEU A 370 -27.52 1.06 6.11
C LEU A 370 -28.31 2.11 6.90
N LEU A 371 -29.65 2.07 6.85
CA LEU A 371 -30.50 3.04 7.57
C LEU A 371 -30.34 2.95 9.09
N THR A 372 -30.27 1.74 9.63
CA THR A 372 -30.10 1.51 11.07
C THR A 372 -28.76 2.04 11.57
N ILE A 373 -27.69 1.85 10.78
CA ILE A 373 -26.35 2.34 11.12
C ILE A 373 -26.27 3.87 10.95
N PHE A 374 -26.89 4.43 9.90
CA PHE A 374 -27.00 5.89 9.71
C PHE A 374 -27.74 6.57 10.87
N ALA A 375 -28.91 6.02 11.25
CA ALA A 375 -29.68 6.49 12.38
C ALA A 375 -28.89 6.41 13.69
N ARG A 376 -28.07 5.37 13.87
CA ARG A 376 -27.17 5.25 15.02
C ARG A 376 -26.05 6.29 15.01
N ALA A 377 -25.45 6.59 13.86
CA ALA A 377 -24.32 7.52 13.78
C ALA A 377 -24.75 8.98 13.93
N GLN A 378 -25.84 9.39 13.29
CA GLN A 378 -26.30 10.79 13.27
C GLN A 378 -27.41 11.07 14.30
N GLY A 379 -28.17 10.04 14.69
CA GLY A 379 -29.25 10.16 15.66
C GLY A 379 -28.82 9.89 17.10
N TYR A 380 -27.54 9.57 17.37
CA TYR A 380 -27.08 9.28 18.73
C TYR A 380 -27.32 10.45 19.68
N ASP A 381 -26.87 11.65 19.31
CA ASP A 381 -27.02 12.86 20.14
C ASP A 381 -28.49 13.23 20.32
N TYR A 382 -29.31 13.05 19.27
CA TYR A 382 -30.75 13.27 19.33
C TYR A 382 -31.41 12.30 20.33
N VAL A 383 -31.21 10.99 20.15
CA VAL A 383 -31.77 9.96 21.05
C VAL A 383 -31.29 10.15 22.49
N GLN A 384 -30.01 10.49 22.68
CA GLN A 384 -29.45 10.74 24.00
C GLN A 384 -30.08 11.97 24.65
N THR A 385 -30.18 13.09 23.93
CA THR A 385 -30.75 14.33 24.47
C THR A 385 -32.25 14.18 24.77
N THR A 386 -32.98 13.53 23.86
CA THR A 386 -34.43 13.34 23.96
C THR A 386 -34.79 12.36 25.07
N LEU A 387 -34.10 11.21 25.18
CA LEU A 387 -34.53 10.13 26.09
C LEU A 387 -33.76 10.07 27.42
N SER A 388 -32.59 10.71 27.56
CA SER A 388 -31.73 10.51 28.75
C SER A 388 -32.41 10.89 30.07
N ASN A 389 -33.14 12.01 30.12
CA ASN A 389 -33.81 12.43 31.36
C ASN A 389 -34.93 11.47 31.77
N LEU A 390 -35.67 10.93 30.80
CA LEU A 390 -36.77 10.01 31.02
C LEU A 390 -36.26 8.63 31.45
N LEU A 391 -35.17 8.14 30.83
CA LEU A 391 -34.53 6.89 31.21
C LEU A 391 -33.90 6.95 32.62
N VAL A 392 -33.28 8.06 33.00
CA VAL A 392 -32.78 8.27 34.37
C VAL A 392 -33.93 8.31 35.38
N GLY A 393 -35.05 8.96 35.03
CA GLY A 393 -36.25 8.98 35.85
C GLY A 393 -36.88 7.59 36.06
N LEU A 394 -36.83 6.73 35.03
CA LEU A 394 -37.31 5.35 35.10
C LEU A 394 -36.38 4.43 35.89
N ALA A 395 -35.06 4.61 35.76
CA ALA A 395 -34.07 3.82 36.50
C ALA A 395 -34.18 3.98 38.02
N ASN A 396 -34.74 5.10 38.48
CA ASN A 396 -34.97 5.39 39.90
C ASN A 396 -36.32 4.85 40.44
N LYS A 397 -37.14 4.21 39.59
CA LYS A 397 -38.42 3.60 40.01
C LYS A 397 -38.24 2.11 40.32
N PRO A 398 -38.90 1.55 41.35
CA PRO A 398 -38.81 0.13 41.68
C PRO A 398 -39.41 -0.76 40.59
N LEU A 399 -38.73 -1.87 40.27
CA LEU A 399 -39.09 -2.82 39.19
C LEU A 399 -40.49 -3.45 39.35
N GLU A 400 -40.99 -3.55 40.58
CA GLU A 400 -42.32 -4.08 40.91
C GLU A 400 -43.47 -3.19 40.40
N SER A 401 -43.19 -1.97 39.93
CA SER A 401 -44.21 -1.02 39.46
C SER A 401 -44.79 -1.32 38.07
N PHE A 402 -44.18 -2.23 37.31
CA PHE A 402 -44.58 -2.57 35.93
C PHE A 402 -44.90 -4.05 35.72
N GLN A 403 -44.75 -4.90 36.74
CA GLN A 403 -45.12 -6.30 36.67
C GLN A 403 -46.48 -6.51 37.32
N PRO A 404 -47.43 -7.18 36.65
CA PRO A 404 -48.69 -7.56 37.29
C PRO A 404 -48.39 -8.63 38.35
N ALA A 405 -48.59 -8.30 39.62
CA ALA A 405 -48.68 -9.29 40.68
C ALA A 405 -50.11 -9.87 40.69
N SER A 406 -50.24 -11.14 41.10
CA SER A 406 -51.49 -11.91 41.07
C SER A 406 -52.57 -11.30 41.97
N GLY A 407 -53.35 -10.37 41.41
CA GLY A 407 -54.48 -9.70 42.04
C GLY A 407 -54.99 -8.54 41.17
N SER A 408 -56.32 -8.45 40.98
CA SER A 408 -56.94 -7.49 40.05
C SER A 408 -56.60 -6.02 40.33
N ALA A 409 -56.45 -5.64 41.60
CA ALA A 409 -56.12 -4.26 41.98
C ALA A 409 -54.66 -3.86 41.69
N GLU A 410 -53.73 -4.82 41.67
CA GLU A 410 -52.32 -4.56 41.34
C GLU A 410 -52.07 -4.62 39.82
N GLU A 411 -52.82 -5.44 39.09
CA GLU A 411 -52.89 -5.43 37.63
C GLU A 411 -53.34 -4.06 37.08
N ASP A 412 -54.41 -3.48 37.66
CA ASP A 412 -54.90 -2.14 37.30
C ASP A 412 -53.88 -1.03 37.60
N LYS A 413 -52.99 -1.25 38.57
CA LYS A 413 -51.95 -0.28 38.94
C LYS A 413 -50.75 -0.38 38.00
N ALA A 414 -50.33 -1.60 37.65
CA ALA A 414 -49.27 -1.83 36.66
C ALA A 414 -49.66 -1.32 35.26
N ALA A 415 -50.92 -1.53 34.85
CA ALA A 415 -51.45 -1.03 33.58
C ALA A 415 -51.44 0.52 33.53
N ARG A 416 -51.92 1.18 34.58
CA ARG A 416 -51.89 2.65 34.68
C ARG A 416 -50.46 3.22 34.70
N ASN A 417 -49.52 2.55 35.36
CA ASN A 417 -48.12 2.96 35.35
C ASN A 417 -47.48 2.82 33.96
N LEU A 418 -47.80 1.75 33.23
CA LEU A 418 -47.32 1.54 31.86
C LEU A 418 -47.91 2.58 30.90
N GLU A 419 -49.18 2.92 31.05
CA GLU A 419 -49.86 3.97 30.27
C GLU A 419 -49.18 5.33 30.49
N GLN A 420 -48.95 5.72 31.75
CA GLN A 420 -48.25 6.97 32.07
C GLN A 420 -46.82 7.03 31.54
N VAL A 421 -46.08 5.91 31.58
CA VAL A 421 -44.73 5.86 31.03
C VAL A 421 -44.77 5.94 29.51
N THR A 422 -45.69 5.24 28.87
CA THR A 422 -45.86 5.27 27.41
C THR A 422 -46.25 6.68 26.94
N GLU A 423 -47.16 7.34 27.65
CA GLU A 423 -47.56 8.73 27.39
C GLU A 423 -46.37 9.69 27.54
N ALA A 424 -45.55 9.51 28.58
CA ALA A 424 -44.33 10.31 28.76
C ALA A 424 -43.31 10.09 27.63
N PHE A 425 -43.12 8.86 27.15
CA PHE A 425 -42.27 8.58 25.98
C PHE A 425 -42.83 9.22 24.71
N LEU A 426 -44.14 9.10 24.47
CA LEU A 426 -44.79 9.68 23.29
C LEU A 426 -44.70 11.20 23.29
N ASN A 427 -44.94 11.86 24.42
CA ASN A 427 -44.86 13.31 24.56
C ASN A 427 -43.44 13.84 24.29
N VAL A 428 -42.42 13.08 24.67
CA VAL A 428 -41.02 13.44 24.46
C VAL A 428 -40.55 13.17 23.02
N ILE A 429 -41.14 12.20 22.32
CA ILE A 429 -40.81 11.87 20.92
C ILE A 429 -41.54 12.79 19.92
N HIS A 430 -42.73 13.29 20.28
CA HIS A 430 -43.56 14.14 19.41
C HIS A 430 -43.23 15.65 19.47
N TYR A 431 -42.40 16.08 20.42
CA TYR A 431 -41.83 17.43 20.51
C TYR A 431 -40.41 17.45 19.92
#